data_AF-A0A7S1KIJ4-F1
#
_entry.id   AF-A0A7S1KIJ4-F1
#
_cell.length_a   1.000
_cell.length_b   1.000
_cell.length_c   1.000
_cell.angle_alpha   90.00
_cell.angle_beta   90.00
_cell.angle_gamma   90.00
#
_symmetry.space_group_name_H-M   'P 1'
#
loop_
_entity.id
_entity.type
_entity.pdbx_description
1 polymer ?
#
loop_
_entity_poly.entity_id
_entity_poly.type
_entity_poly.pdbx_seq_one_letter_code
_entity_poly.pdbx_strand_id
1 'polypeptide(L)'
;VIDCSNTRQRTFWETMTPQTAYELGKQMINLKCLIHRYPRTPDGAPGVTAGCHVSAFGWCLGIVIGLVEGHVKGRQAAREEEGSATTMKEGSLQSLVFQGVVISTLGRQEAARLHRIINSAALAAAPSRFVDLPALTDVIGVIHSGDPYTQSVIKE
;
A
#
# COMPACT_ATOMS: atom_id res chain seq x y z
N VAL A 1 -1.14 6.12 6.96
CA VAL A 1 -1.44 6.60 5.60
C VAL A 1 -0.12 6.95 4.94
N ILE A 2 0.14 6.44 3.74
CA ILE A 2 1.25 6.82 2.86
C ILE A 2 0.68 7.81 1.85
N ASP A 3 1.04 9.09 1.96
CA ASP A 3 0.36 10.17 1.23
C ASP A 3 1.32 11.04 0.42
N CYS A 4 1.08 11.12 -0.90
CA CYS A 4 1.85 11.98 -1.81
C CYS A 4 1.33 13.42 -1.85
N SER A 5 0.11 13.70 -1.36
CA SER A 5 -0.54 15.01 -1.48
C SER A 5 0.15 16.10 -0.67
N ASN A 6 0.78 15.71 0.43
CA ASN A 6 1.47 16.59 1.34
C ASN A 6 2.98 16.47 1.14
N THR A 7 3.67 17.57 0.85
CA THR A 7 5.12 17.57 0.58
C THR A 7 5.95 16.96 1.71
N ARG A 8 5.63 17.23 2.98
CA ARG A 8 6.38 16.68 4.12
C ARG A 8 6.17 15.16 4.23
N GLN A 9 4.93 14.70 4.10
CA GLN A 9 4.64 13.26 4.12
C GLN A 9 5.28 12.56 2.92
N ARG A 10 5.19 13.15 1.74
CA ARG A 10 5.84 12.65 0.54
C ARG A 10 7.34 12.46 0.75
N THR A 11 8.05 13.49 1.22
CA THR A 11 9.49 13.40 1.50
C THR A 11 9.80 12.34 2.56
N PHE A 12 9.00 12.25 3.62
CA PHE A 12 9.15 11.23 4.64
C PHE A 12 9.07 9.81 4.04
N TRP A 13 8.06 9.54 3.21
CA TRP A 13 7.88 8.21 2.61
C TRP A 13 8.89 7.90 1.50
N GLU A 14 9.31 8.90 0.72
CA GLU A 14 10.33 8.75 -0.33
C GLU A 14 11.72 8.51 0.25
N THR A 15 12.01 9.02 1.45
CA THR A 15 13.31 8.81 2.13
C THR A 15 13.34 7.55 3.00
N MET A 16 12.18 6.98 3.31
CA MET A 16 12.09 5.71 4.04
C MET A 16 12.59 4.56 3.18
N THR A 17 13.43 3.69 3.75
CA THR A 17 13.84 2.45 3.07
C THR A 17 12.79 1.36 3.25
N PRO A 18 12.67 0.38 2.33
CA PRO A 18 11.79 -0.78 2.52
C PRO A 18 12.10 -1.56 3.81
N GLN A 19 13.37 -1.69 4.19
CA GLN A 19 13.75 -2.36 5.44
C GLN A 19 13.26 -1.60 6.67
N THR A 20 13.40 -0.27 6.69
CA THR A 20 12.85 0.55 7.77
C THR A 20 11.33 0.43 7.85
N ALA A 21 10.66 0.39 6.70
CA ALA A 21 9.21 0.16 6.62
C ALA A 21 8.83 -1.22 7.18
N TYR A 22 9.63 -2.25 6.90
CA TYR A 22 9.44 -3.58 7.48
C TYR A 22 9.59 -3.60 9.01
N GLU A 23 10.65 -3.01 9.55
CA GLU A 23 10.82 -2.94 11.01
C GLU A 23 9.71 -2.13 11.69
N LEU A 24 9.28 -1.03 11.05
CA LEU A 24 8.12 -0.27 11.50
C LEU A 24 6.84 -1.13 11.47
N GLY A 25 6.63 -1.89 10.39
CA GLY A 25 5.52 -2.82 10.25
C GLY A 25 5.46 -3.84 11.39
N LYS A 26 6.61 -4.41 11.80
CA LYS A 26 6.70 -5.34 12.93
C LYS A 26 6.16 -4.76 14.24
N GLN A 27 6.35 -3.46 14.45
CA GLN A 27 5.84 -2.78 15.66
C GLN A 27 4.34 -2.48 15.56
N MET A 28 3.77 -2.45 14.36
CA MET A 28 2.35 -2.15 14.12
C MET A 28 1.47 -3.40 14.23
N ILE A 29 1.56 -4.16 15.31
CA ILE A 29 0.78 -5.41 15.48
C ILE A 29 -0.75 -5.16 15.51
N ASN A 30 -1.20 -3.94 15.81
CA ASN A 30 -2.62 -3.58 15.79
C ASN A 30 -3.03 -2.82 14.51
N LEU A 31 -2.23 -2.91 13.45
CA LEU A 31 -2.56 -2.27 12.16
C LEU A 31 -3.88 -2.84 11.62
N LYS A 32 -4.84 -1.95 11.34
CA LYS A 32 -6.14 -2.29 10.77
C LYS A 32 -6.34 -1.77 9.35
N CYS A 33 -5.70 -0.66 9.00
CA CYS A 33 -5.91 0.00 7.73
C CYS A 33 -4.61 0.61 7.23
N LEU A 34 -4.28 0.36 5.97
CA LEU A 34 -3.20 1.03 5.27
C LEU A 34 -3.78 1.72 4.03
N ILE A 35 -3.61 3.05 3.95
CA ILE A 35 -4.07 3.85 2.83
C ILE A 35 -2.83 4.34 2.07
N HIS A 36 -2.75 4.02 0.78
CA HIS A 36 -1.74 4.44 -0.17
C HIS A 36 -2.33 5.46 -1.14
N ARG A 37 -1.99 6.72 -0.93
CA ARG A 37 -2.40 7.85 -1.77
C ARG A 37 -1.29 8.19 -2.74
N TYR A 38 -1.37 7.63 -3.94
CA TYR A 38 -0.35 7.74 -4.98
C TYR A 38 -0.61 8.93 -5.92
N PRO A 39 0.44 9.50 -6.56
CA PRO A 39 0.28 10.67 -7.40
C PRO A 39 -0.36 10.32 -8.75
N ARG A 40 -1.23 11.20 -9.24
CA ARG A 40 -1.91 11.16 -10.54
C ARG A 40 -1.79 12.51 -11.23
N THR A 41 -1.61 12.53 -12.54
CA THR A 41 -1.61 13.78 -13.32
C THR A 41 -3.03 14.36 -13.43
N PRO A 42 -3.17 15.68 -13.64
CA PRO A 42 -4.43 16.24 -14.12
C PRO A 42 -4.88 15.57 -15.42
N ASP A 43 -6.18 15.66 -15.70
CA ASP A 43 -6.72 15.30 -17.00
C ASP A 43 -6.11 16.21 -18.08
N GLY A 44 -5.67 15.62 -19.19
CA GLY A 44 -5.11 16.36 -20.32
C GLY A 44 -3.82 17.11 -19.97
N ALA A 45 -3.12 16.70 -18.91
CA ALA A 45 -1.82 17.25 -18.56
C ALA A 45 -0.85 17.21 -19.76
N PRO A 46 0.17 18.08 -19.83
CA PRO A 46 1.09 18.13 -20.96
C PRO A 46 1.64 16.74 -21.35
N GLY A 47 1.40 16.35 -22.60
CA GLY A 47 1.79 15.05 -23.14
C GLY A 47 0.82 13.89 -22.84
N VAL A 48 -0.34 14.17 -22.24
CA VAL A 48 -1.45 13.24 -21.99
C VAL A 48 -2.64 13.64 -22.85
N THR A 49 -3.31 12.67 -23.46
CA THR A 49 -4.53 12.89 -24.27
C THR A 49 -5.63 13.53 -23.41
N ALA A 50 -6.44 14.43 -24.00
CA ALA A 50 -7.61 14.97 -23.31
C ALA A 50 -8.59 13.85 -22.92
N GLY A 51 -9.13 13.92 -21.70
CA GLY A 51 -9.92 12.85 -21.09
C GLY A 51 -9.08 11.75 -20.43
N CYS A 52 -7.75 11.81 -20.51
CA CYS A 52 -6.83 10.82 -19.97
C CYS A 52 -5.94 11.40 -18.86
N HIS A 53 -5.43 10.51 -18.01
CA HIS A 53 -4.49 10.84 -16.95
C HIS A 53 -3.47 9.70 -16.79
N VAL A 54 -2.35 9.99 -16.13
CA VAL A 54 -1.33 8.99 -15.78
C VAL A 54 -1.23 8.89 -14.27
N SER A 55 -1.22 7.66 -13.76
CA SER A 55 -1.17 7.35 -12.33
C SER A 55 0.14 6.65 -11.98
N ALA A 56 0.79 7.11 -10.92
CA ALA A 56 2.07 6.61 -10.45
C ALA A 56 1.92 5.55 -9.35
N PHE A 57 1.22 4.46 -9.65
CA PHE A 57 0.93 3.38 -8.68
C PHE A 57 2.18 2.77 -8.01
N GLY A 58 3.34 2.78 -8.67
CA GLY A 58 4.59 2.27 -8.09
C GLY A 58 5.21 3.18 -7.02
N TRP A 59 4.82 4.45 -6.95
CA TRP A 59 5.36 5.40 -5.98
C TRP A 59 5.20 4.86 -4.56
N CYS A 60 6.30 4.70 -3.82
CA CYS A 60 6.34 4.15 -2.46
C CYS A 60 5.72 2.74 -2.30
N LEU A 61 5.55 1.97 -3.37
CA LEU A 61 4.96 0.62 -3.28
C LEU A 61 5.81 -0.33 -2.43
N GLY A 62 7.15 -0.24 -2.50
CA GLY A 62 8.04 -1.02 -1.63
C GLY A 62 7.87 -0.72 -0.13
N ILE A 63 7.41 0.48 0.22
CA ILE A 63 7.11 0.86 1.61
C ILE A 63 5.79 0.24 2.07
N VAL A 64 4.77 0.26 1.19
CA VAL A 64 3.50 -0.44 1.43
C VAL A 64 3.76 -1.91 1.71
N ILE A 65 4.56 -2.56 0.85
CA ILE A 65 4.94 -3.97 0.99
C ILE A 65 5.67 -4.20 2.31
N GLY A 66 6.71 -3.42 2.60
CA GLY A 66 7.48 -3.54 3.85
C GLY A 66 6.60 -3.45 5.09
N LEU A 67 5.70 -2.46 5.17
CA LEU A 67 4.78 -2.32 6.30
C LEU A 67 3.87 -3.55 6.46
N VAL A 68 3.34 -4.09 5.37
CA VAL A 68 2.44 -5.26 5.40
C VAL A 68 3.21 -6.52 5.81
N GLU A 69 4.37 -6.79 5.21
CA GLU A 69 5.20 -7.95 5.56
C GLU A 69 5.69 -7.88 6.99
N GLY A 70 6.16 -6.70 7.41
CA GLY A 70 6.58 -6.43 8.78
C GLY A 70 5.44 -6.67 9.76
N HIS A 71 4.25 -6.15 9.47
CA HIS A 71 3.05 -6.35 10.28
C HIS A 71 2.75 -7.84 10.51
N VAL A 72 2.75 -8.64 9.43
CA VAL A 72 2.55 -10.09 9.52
C VAL A 72 3.60 -10.73 10.43
N LYS A 73 4.86 -10.32 10.31
CA LYS A 73 5.96 -10.87 11.12
C LYS A 73 5.90 -10.47 12.59
N GLY A 74 5.59 -9.20 12.88
CA GLY A 74 5.41 -8.74 14.26
C GLY A 74 4.26 -9.44 14.96
N ARG A 75 3.17 -9.68 14.22
CA ARG A 75 2.01 -10.44 14.69
C ARG A 75 2.31 -11.88 15.00
N GLN A 76 3.07 -12.54 14.12
CA GLN A 76 3.53 -13.90 14.34
C GLN A 76 4.32 -13.99 15.66
N ALA A 77 5.29 -13.09 15.85
CA ALA A 77 6.11 -13.06 17.07
C ALA A 77 5.27 -12.79 18.34
N ALA A 78 4.33 -11.85 18.30
CA ALA A 78 3.48 -11.54 19.45
C ALA A 78 2.63 -12.75 19.90
N ARG A 79 2.15 -13.58 18.96
CA ARG A 79 1.43 -14.80 19.31
C ARG A 79 2.32 -15.88 19.90
N GLU A 80 3.51 -16.05 19.35
CA GLU A 80 4.49 -17.01 19.87
C GLU A 80 4.86 -16.65 21.32
N GLU A 81 4.92 -15.36 21.66
CA GLU A 81 5.14 -14.85 23.02
C GLU A 81 3.93 -15.06 23.94
N GLU A 82 2.70 -14.84 23.47
CA GLU A 82 1.46 -15.07 24.25
C GLU A 82 1.16 -16.57 24.52
N GLY A 83 1.77 -17.48 23.75
CA GLY A 83 1.60 -18.93 23.92
C GLY A 83 0.19 -19.44 23.60
N SER A 84 -0.16 -20.62 24.11
CA SER A 84 -1.43 -21.32 23.83
C SER A 84 -2.70 -20.64 24.37
N ALA A 85 -2.57 -19.50 25.05
CA ALA A 85 -3.67 -18.69 25.57
C ALA A 85 -4.01 -17.45 24.70
N THR A 86 -3.39 -17.32 23.51
CA THR A 86 -3.57 -16.18 22.60
C THR A 86 -5.05 -15.88 22.31
N THR A 87 -5.53 -14.73 22.80
CA THR A 87 -6.84 -14.16 22.41
C THR A 87 -6.74 -13.33 21.13
N MET A 88 -5.53 -13.10 20.61
CA MET A 88 -5.29 -12.40 19.37
C MET A 88 -5.83 -13.19 18.17
N LYS A 89 -6.80 -12.60 17.45
CA LYS A 89 -7.33 -13.10 16.16
C LYS A 89 -6.22 -13.42 15.15
N GLU A 90 -6.50 -14.13 14.07
CA GLU A 90 -5.51 -14.48 13.03
C GLU A 90 -5.02 -13.29 12.18
N GLY A 91 -5.91 -12.35 11.88
CA GLY A 91 -5.59 -11.10 11.17
C GLY A 91 -6.04 -9.87 11.95
N SER A 92 -5.34 -8.75 11.76
CA SER A 92 -5.84 -7.44 12.22
C SER A 92 -5.95 -6.42 11.09
N LEU A 93 -5.19 -6.58 9.99
CA LEU A 93 -5.29 -5.73 8.81
C LEU A 93 -6.60 -6.03 8.06
N GLN A 94 -7.52 -5.08 8.06
CA GLN A 94 -8.86 -5.19 7.48
C GLN A 94 -8.96 -4.55 6.09
N SER A 95 -8.10 -3.57 5.78
CA SER A 95 -8.20 -2.85 4.51
C SER A 95 -6.85 -2.32 4.02
N LEU A 96 -6.63 -2.45 2.72
CA LEU A 96 -5.53 -1.83 1.98
C LEU A 96 -6.13 -0.97 0.86
N VAL A 97 -6.06 0.35 1.00
CA VAL A 97 -6.78 1.29 0.13
C VAL A 97 -5.80 2.02 -0.78
N PHE A 98 -6.02 1.96 -2.09
CA PHE A 98 -5.22 2.66 -3.09
C PHE A 98 -6.00 3.82 -3.67
N GLN A 99 -5.49 5.05 -3.54
CA GLN A 99 -6.17 6.28 -3.95
C GLN A 99 -5.27 7.14 -4.82
N GLY A 100 -5.75 7.49 -6.02
CA GLY A 100 -5.05 8.44 -6.88
C GLY A 100 -5.33 9.87 -6.44
N VAL A 101 -4.27 10.61 -6.12
CA VAL A 101 -4.35 12.04 -5.80
C VAL A 101 -3.84 12.85 -6.98
N VAL A 102 -4.66 13.79 -7.46
CA VAL A 102 -4.25 14.70 -8.53
C VAL A 102 -3.19 15.67 -8.01
N ILE A 103 -2.02 15.66 -8.66
CA ILE A 103 -0.92 16.60 -8.40
C ILE A 103 -0.79 17.52 -9.61
N SER A 104 -1.22 18.77 -9.46
CA SER A 104 -1.31 19.73 -10.58
C SER A 104 0.02 19.98 -11.31
N THR A 105 1.14 19.83 -10.60
CA THR A 105 2.49 20.03 -11.14
C THR A 105 3.12 18.75 -11.71
N LEU A 106 2.42 17.61 -11.65
CA LEU A 106 2.95 16.34 -12.12
C LEU A 106 2.76 16.20 -13.64
N GLY A 107 3.87 16.14 -14.37
CA GLY A 107 3.87 15.83 -15.80
C GLY A 107 3.89 14.33 -16.10
N ARG A 108 3.55 13.95 -17.34
CA ARG A 108 3.53 12.54 -17.80
C ARG A 108 4.83 11.79 -17.54
N GLN A 109 5.97 12.39 -17.88
CA GLN A 109 7.27 11.73 -17.73
C GLN A 109 7.61 11.47 -16.27
N GLU A 110 7.32 12.42 -15.39
CA GLU A 110 7.54 12.28 -13.95
C GLU A 110 6.60 11.23 -13.36
N ALA A 111 5.32 11.23 -13.73
CA ALA A 111 4.38 10.19 -13.31
C ALA A 111 4.84 8.79 -13.74
N ALA A 112 5.30 8.65 -14.99
CA ALA A 112 5.85 7.40 -15.50
C ALA A 112 7.17 6.99 -14.82
N ARG A 113 8.01 7.96 -14.42
CA ARG A 113 9.21 7.71 -13.63
C ARG A 113 8.84 7.18 -12.25
N LEU A 114 7.97 7.88 -11.53
CA LEU A 114 7.49 7.48 -10.19
C LEU A 114 6.78 6.13 -10.22
N HIS A 115 6.02 5.84 -11.29
CA HIS A 115 5.40 4.52 -11.49
C HIS A 115 6.44 3.40 -11.59
N ARG A 116 7.57 3.65 -12.24
CA ARG A 116 8.65 2.67 -12.41
C ARG A 116 9.55 2.55 -11.18
N ILE A 117 9.57 3.58 -10.32
CA ILE A 117 10.27 3.51 -9.03
C ILE A 117 9.46 2.63 -8.11
N ILE A 118 9.73 1.33 -8.18
CA ILE A 118 9.47 0.43 -7.07
C ILE A 118 10.67 0.62 -6.16
N ASN A 119 10.49 1.17 -4.95
CA ASN A 119 11.54 1.27 -3.94
C ASN A 119 12.08 -0.16 -3.68
N SER A 120 13.12 -0.55 -4.41
CA SER A 120 13.60 -1.92 -4.49
C SER A 120 14.71 -2.16 -3.49
N ALA A 121 14.57 -3.20 -2.67
CA ALA A 121 15.68 -3.92 -2.08
C ALA A 121 15.57 -5.37 -2.56
N ALA A 122 15.74 -5.60 -3.86
CA ALA A 122 15.45 -6.86 -4.54
C ALA A 122 13.99 -7.33 -4.38
N LEU A 123 13.26 -7.45 -5.49
CA LEU A 123 12.16 -8.41 -5.53
C LEU A 123 12.81 -9.77 -5.31
N ALA A 124 12.89 -10.23 -4.06
CA ALA A 124 13.16 -11.63 -3.77
C ALA A 124 12.18 -12.40 -4.65
N ALA A 125 12.71 -13.31 -5.47
CA ALA A 125 11.93 -14.07 -6.44
C ALA A 125 10.61 -14.48 -5.78
N ALA A 126 9.49 -14.07 -6.39
CA ALA A 126 8.17 -14.39 -5.89
C ALA A 126 8.18 -15.87 -5.51
N PRO A 127 7.83 -16.25 -4.26
CA PRO A 127 7.78 -17.65 -3.90
C PRO A 127 6.93 -18.37 -4.95
N SER A 128 7.48 -19.38 -5.61
CA SER A 128 6.78 -20.19 -6.63
C SER A 128 5.58 -20.97 -6.07
N ARG A 129 5.30 -20.78 -4.78
CA ARG A 129 4.23 -21.34 -4.00
C ARG A 129 3.41 -20.18 -3.49
N PHE A 130 2.12 -20.19 -3.80
CA PHE A 130 1.13 -19.34 -3.14
C PHE A 130 1.39 -19.39 -1.63
N VAL A 131 1.76 -18.26 -1.05
CA VAL A 131 1.82 -18.14 0.40
C VAL A 131 0.37 -18.12 0.84
N ASP A 132 -0.05 -19.19 1.51
CA ASP A 132 -1.32 -19.17 2.21
C ASP A 132 -1.21 -18.06 3.27
N LEU A 133 -2.00 -17.01 3.10
CA LEU A 133 -2.08 -15.89 4.02
C LEU A 133 -3.33 -16.10 4.87
N PRO A 134 -3.31 -16.98 5.89
CA PRO A 134 -4.53 -17.34 6.64
C PRO A 134 -5.13 -16.14 7.43
N ALA A 135 -4.44 -15.00 7.43
CA ALA A 135 -4.83 -13.77 8.12
C ALA A 135 -5.53 -12.71 7.25
N LEU A 136 -5.61 -12.87 5.93
CA LEU A 136 -6.20 -11.87 5.04
C LEU A 136 -7.69 -12.15 4.84
N THR A 137 -8.53 -11.65 5.75
CA THR A 137 -9.98 -11.91 5.69
C THR A 137 -10.67 -11.13 4.57
N ASP A 138 -10.15 -9.96 4.23
CA ASP A 138 -10.78 -9.06 3.25
C ASP A 138 -9.73 -8.29 2.44
N VAL A 139 -9.87 -8.30 1.12
CA VAL A 139 -9.12 -7.44 0.19
C VAL A 139 -10.11 -6.54 -0.51
N ILE A 140 -10.28 -5.31 0.01
CA ILE A 140 -11.05 -4.29 -0.71
C ILE A 140 -10.14 -3.71 -1.78
N GLY A 141 -10.43 -4.05 -3.04
CA GLY A 141 -9.69 -3.58 -4.21
C GLY A 141 -9.76 -2.07 -4.43
N VAL A 142 -9.13 -1.61 -5.51
CA VAL A 142 -9.02 -0.19 -5.88
C VAL A 142 -10.39 0.48 -5.94
N ILE A 143 -10.66 1.39 -5.00
CA ILE A 143 -11.85 2.25 -5.04
C ILE A 143 -11.56 3.37 -6.03
N HIS A 144 -12.06 3.21 -7.26
CA HIS A 144 -12.19 4.33 -8.17
C HIS A 144 -13.24 5.27 -7.60
N SER A 145 -12.83 6.47 -7.18
CA SER A 145 -13.78 7.53 -6.82
C SER A 145 -14.60 7.88 -8.06
N GLY A 146 -15.77 7.26 -8.21
CA GLY A 146 -16.68 7.42 -9.34
C GLY A 146 -17.54 6.20 -9.69
N ASP A 147 -17.37 5.03 -9.07
CA ASP A 147 -18.09 3.81 -9.47
C ASP A 147 -19.22 3.42 -8.47
N PRO A 148 -20.51 3.40 -8.88
CA PRO A 148 -21.63 3.05 -8.01
C PRO A 148 -21.77 1.55 -7.69
N TYR A 149 -20.85 0.70 -8.15
CA TYR A 149 -20.94 -0.77 -8.02
C TYR A 149 -20.07 -1.39 -6.92
N THR A 150 -19.85 -0.69 -5.80
CA THR A 150 -19.35 -1.36 -4.59
C THR A 150 -20.52 -2.06 -3.88
N GLN A 151 -20.91 -3.23 -4.40
CA GLN A 151 -21.60 -4.20 -3.56
C GLN A 151 -20.58 -4.76 -2.56
N SER A 152 -20.68 -4.25 -1.34
CA SER A 152 -20.16 -4.88 -0.14
C SER A 152 -20.60 -6.34 -0.11
N VAL A 153 -19.69 -7.27 -0.40
CA VAL A 153 -19.91 -8.67 -0.07
C VAL A 153 -19.66 -8.81 1.42
N ILE A 154 -20.67 -8.44 2.21
CA ILE A 154 -20.81 -8.93 3.57
C ILE A 154 -21.32 -10.36 3.42
N LYS A 155 -20.49 -11.34 3.76
CA LYS A 155 -20.99 -12.66 4.12
C LYS A 155 -20.82 -12.81 5.63
N GLU A 156 -21.96 -13.05 6.27
CA GLU A 156 -22.15 -13.31 7.70
C GLU A 156 -21.28 -14.45 8.22
#